data_AF-A0A1G6XYN5-F1
#
_entry.id   AF-A0A1G6XYN5-F1
#
_cell.length_a   1.000
_cell.length_b   1.000
_cell.length_c   1.000
_cell.angle_alpha   90.00
_cell.angle_beta   90.00
_cell.angle_gamma   90.00
#
_symmetry.space_group_name_H-M   'P 1'
#
loop_
_entity.id
_entity.type
_entity.pdbx_description
1 polymer ?
#
loop_
_entity_poly.entity_id
_entity_poly.type
_entity_poly.pdbx_seq_one_letter_code
_entity_poly.pdbx_strand_id
1 'polypeptide(L)'
;MGRLIAAAVALVATVLVLNAAPASAQESDEPLRVTVTVDGADITGRTVELDPGKPAELSITAVNPGSAPVKVRLVRVSGVALALTFYAYDTTLPFEVPARGQTVRTFPLDVRDLDGQAIGLLPTSVELLSEDRTALGGASTVADVRGSYWSVYGVFGLALVVLTAVTWAGALLALARHRLSRNRFRRALRFLPAGVGTGLVAVVTLSVLRLVPPEPAVEIPIVLGAAVIALLLGFLTPHPTPAGPPAPADQGDRTVDVSTQYIGVQGSTG
;
A
#
# COMPACT_ATOMS: atom_id res chain seq x y z
N MET A 1 -22.18 -19.64 1.73
CA MET A 1 -21.75 -18.27 1.36
C MET A 1 -20.25 -18.05 1.56
N GLY A 2 -19.72 -18.01 2.80
CA GLY A 2 -18.30 -17.65 3.03
C GLY A 2 -17.22 -18.57 2.45
N ARG A 3 -17.53 -19.86 2.24
CA ARG A 3 -16.60 -20.81 1.59
C ARG A 3 -16.47 -20.63 0.08
N LEU A 4 -17.52 -20.12 -0.56
CA LEU A 4 -17.54 -19.83 -2.00
C LEU A 4 -16.76 -18.55 -2.32
N ILE A 5 -16.81 -17.56 -1.41
CA ILE A 5 -16.04 -16.32 -1.53
C ILE A 5 -14.54 -16.60 -1.35
N ALA A 6 -14.16 -17.45 -0.38
CA ALA A 6 -12.76 -17.83 -0.19
C ALA A 6 -12.18 -18.60 -1.38
N ALA A 7 -12.97 -19.47 -2.01
CA ALA A 7 -12.57 -20.19 -3.23
C ALA A 7 -12.44 -19.23 -4.43
N ALA A 8 -13.34 -18.25 -4.57
CA ALA A 8 -13.25 -17.24 -5.62
C ALA A 8 -12.01 -16.35 -5.48
N VAL A 9 -11.65 -15.93 -4.26
CA VAL A 9 -10.45 -15.12 -4.01
C VAL A 9 -9.17 -15.92 -4.27
N ALA A 10 -9.13 -17.19 -3.88
CA ALA A 10 -7.98 -18.06 -4.16
C ALA A 10 -7.81 -18.31 -5.67
N LEU A 11 -8.91 -18.47 -6.41
CA LEU A 11 -8.88 -18.69 -7.85
C LEU A 11 -8.43 -17.43 -8.60
N VAL A 12 -8.87 -16.24 -8.19
CA VAL A 12 -8.42 -14.96 -8.76
C VAL A 12 -6.93 -14.71 -8.48
N ALA A 13 -6.45 -15.00 -7.27
CA ALA A 13 -5.02 -14.88 -6.94
C ALA A 13 -4.15 -15.86 -7.74
N THR A 14 -4.64 -17.08 -8.00
CA THR A 14 -3.90 -18.09 -8.78
C THR A 14 -3.90 -17.74 -10.27
N VAL A 15 -4.99 -17.20 -10.80
CA VAL A 15 -5.08 -16.72 -12.20
C VAL A 15 -4.20 -15.49 -12.44
N LEU A 16 -4.01 -14.62 -11.45
CA LEU A 16 -3.11 -13.46 -11.53
C LEU A 16 -1.62 -13.86 -11.51
N VAL A 17 -1.26 -14.93 -10.80
CA VAL A 17 0.13 -15.42 -10.73
C VAL A 17 0.50 -16.25 -11.97
N LEU A 18 -0.44 -16.97 -12.58
CA LEU A 18 -0.18 -17.80 -13.78
C LEU A 18 -0.30 -17.07 -15.12
N ASN A 19 -0.92 -15.88 -15.17
CA ASN A 19 -0.98 -15.05 -16.39
C ASN A 19 0.08 -13.94 -16.45
N ALA A 20 1.11 -14.01 -15.61
CA ALA A 20 2.35 -13.28 -15.86
C ALA A 20 3.06 -13.91 -17.06
N ALA A 21 2.53 -13.66 -18.27
CA ALA A 21 3.24 -13.94 -19.49
C ALA A 21 4.58 -13.18 -19.42
N PRO A 22 5.72 -13.80 -19.77
CA PRO A 22 6.94 -13.03 -19.96
C PRO A 22 6.60 -11.99 -21.03
N ALA A 23 6.79 -10.71 -20.70
CA ALA A 23 6.77 -9.68 -21.71
C ALA A 23 7.85 -10.04 -22.72
N SER A 24 7.44 -10.53 -23.89
CA SER A 24 8.31 -10.75 -25.03
C SER A 24 8.84 -9.38 -25.45
N ALA A 25 10.02 -9.02 -24.97
CA ALA A 25 10.75 -7.86 -25.44
C ALA A 25 11.06 -8.08 -26.93
N GLN A 26 10.35 -7.35 -27.78
CA GLN A 26 10.56 -7.38 -29.22
C GLN A 26 11.96 -6.85 -29.56
N GLU A 27 12.55 -7.52 -30.54
CA GLU A 27 13.91 -7.39 -31.07
C GLU A 27 14.48 -5.97 -31.20
N SER A 28 15.69 -5.82 -30.65
CA SER A 28 16.84 -5.08 -31.20
C SER A 28 16.65 -3.61 -31.60
N ASP A 29 16.46 -2.75 -30.62
CA ASP A 29 17.19 -1.48 -30.59
C ASP A 29 17.77 -1.33 -29.18
N GLU A 30 19.09 -1.18 -29.06
CA GLU A 30 19.74 -1.04 -27.75
C GLU A 30 19.25 0.27 -27.11
N PRO A 31 18.72 0.25 -25.87
CA PRO A 31 18.08 1.43 -25.30
C PRO A 31 19.06 2.60 -25.20
N LEU A 32 18.53 3.81 -25.33
CA LEU A 32 19.30 5.03 -25.14
C LEU A 32 19.90 5.04 -23.74
N ARG A 33 21.19 5.32 -23.64
CA ARG A 33 21.83 5.61 -22.35
C ARG A 33 21.55 7.07 -22.04
N VAL A 34 20.81 7.30 -20.96
CA VAL A 34 20.33 8.64 -20.59
C VAL A 34 21.04 9.08 -19.32
N THR A 35 21.68 10.23 -19.39
CA THR A 35 22.18 10.96 -18.22
C THR A 35 21.36 12.23 -18.08
N VAL A 36 20.94 12.53 -16.86
CA VAL A 36 20.08 13.67 -16.57
C VAL A 36 20.72 14.51 -15.49
N THR A 37 20.72 15.82 -15.68
CA THR A 37 21.07 16.80 -14.67
C THR A 37 19.86 17.68 -14.36
N VAL A 38 19.70 18.04 -13.09
CA VAL A 38 18.71 19.01 -12.63
C VAL A 38 19.45 20.15 -11.96
N ASP A 39 19.19 21.39 -12.39
CA ASP A 39 19.90 22.59 -11.94
C ASP A 39 21.44 22.43 -12.01
N GLY A 40 21.91 21.76 -13.06
CA GLY A 40 23.34 21.48 -13.30
C GLY A 40 23.94 20.31 -12.52
N ALA A 41 23.19 19.65 -11.63
CA ALA A 41 23.66 18.48 -10.88
C ALA A 41 23.13 17.18 -11.49
N ASP A 42 24.02 16.23 -11.83
CA ASP A 42 23.66 14.86 -12.24
C ASP A 42 22.78 14.21 -11.19
N ILE A 43 21.67 13.57 -11.57
CA ILE A 43 20.68 12.98 -10.64
C ILE A 43 21.06 11.59 -10.11
N THR A 44 22.13 10.99 -10.64
CA THR A 44 22.51 9.60 -10.35
C THR A 44 22.93 9.42 -8.88
N GLY A 45 22.28 8.49 -8.18
CA GLY A 45 22.66 8.09 -6.82
C GLY A 45 22.46 9.17 -5.74
N ARG A 46 21.62 10.16 -6.00
CA ARG A 46 21.39 11.28 -5.08
C ARG A 46 19.94 11.72 -5.08
N THR A 47 19.59 12.53 -4.09
CA THR A 47 18.27 13.15 -3.98
C THR A 47 18.30 14.53 -4.64
N VAL A 48 17.28 14.83 -5.45
CA VAL A 48 17.12 16.09 -6.17
C VAL A 48 16.00 16.90 -5.54
N GLU A 49 16.24 18.17 -5.22
CA GLU A 49 15.20 19.04 -4.68
C GLU A 49 14.30 19.58 -5.80
N LEU A 50 12.99 19.41 -5.65
CA LEU A 50 11.98 20.03 -6.52
C LEU A 50 11.13 20.99 -5.68
N ASP A 51 11.32 22.29 -5.93
CA ASP A 51 10.63 23.37 -5.22
C ASP A 51 9.57 23.99 -6.15
N PRO A 52 8.27 23.92 -5.81
CA PRO A 52 7.21 24.49 -6.65
C PRO A 52 7.30 26.02 -6.78
N GLY A 53 8.08 26.70 -5.93
CA GLY A 53 8.31 28.14 -6.02
C GLY A 53 9.22 28.57 -7.18
N LYS A 54 9.97 27.65 -7.80
CA LYS A 54 10.91 27.94 -8.89
C LYS A 54 10.87 26.87 -9.98
N PRO A 55 11.05 27.25 -11.26
CA PRO A 55 11.26 26.25 -12.31
C PRO A 55 12.59 25.52 -12.07
N ALA A 56 12.64 24.24 -12.41
CA ALA A 56 13.86 23.43 -12.39
C ALA A 56 14.46 23.37 -13.80
N GLU A 57 15.77 23.50 -13.95
CA GLU A 57 16.42 23.35 -15.26
C GLU A 57 16.78 21.88 -15.48
N LEU A 58 16.13 21.23 -16.45
CA LEU A 58 16.39 19.83 -16.78
C LEU A 58 17.30 19.78 -18.01
N SER A 59 18.45 19.12 -17.88
CA SER A 59 19.37 18.86 -18.98
C SER A 59 19.55 17.37 -19.17
N ILE A 60 19.33 16.90 -20.40
CA ILE A 60 19.32 15.49 -20.75
C ILE A 60 20.37 15.24 -21.81
N THR A 61 21.25 14.28 -21.54
CA THR A 61 22.21 13.75 -22.49
C THR A 61 21.77 12.33 -22.85
N ALA A 62 21.36 12.16 -24.11
CA ALA A 62 20.98 10.87 -24.66
C ALA A 62 22.09 10.37 -25.57
N VAL A 63 22.60 9.16 -25.30
CA VAL A 63 23.61 8.48 -26.12
C VAL A 63 22.96 7.27 -26.77
N ASN A 64 23.06 7.19 -28.10
CA ASN A 64 22.53 6.09 -28.88
C ASN A 64 23.65 5.11 -29.24
N PRO A 65 23.74 3.94 -28.57
CA PRO A 65 24.74 2.93 -28.91
C PRO A 65 24.38 2.15 -30.19
N GLY A 66 23.16 2.28 -30.71
CA GLY A 66 22.67 1.60 -31.90
C GLY A 66 23.22 2.13 -33.22
N SER A 67 22.90 1.43 -34.31
CA SER A 67 23.35 1.74 -35.68
C SER A 67 22.35 2.55 -36.50
N ALA A 68 21.15 2.80 -35.99
CA ALA A 68 20.13 3.63 -36.63
C ALA A 68 19.83 4.87 -35.77
N PRO A 69 19.44 6.01 -36.37
CA PRO A 69 19.01 7.16 -35.60
C PRO A 69 17.70 6.89 -34.85
N VAL A 70 17.62 7.37 -33.61
CA VAL A 70 16.44 7.21 -32.74
C VAL A 70 15.73 8.55 -32.59
N LYS A 71 14.43 8.59 -32.84
CA LYS A 71 13.60 9.80 -32.71
C LYS A 71 12.92 9.83 -31.35
N VAL A 72 13.26 10.84 -30.56
CA VAL A 72 12.60 11.15 -29.29
C VAL A 72 11.53 12.19 -29.55
N ARG A 73 10.32 11.98 -29.00
CA ARG A 73 9.19 12.90 -29.15
C ARG A 73 8.88 13.64 -27.85
N LEU A 74 8.94 12.93 -26.73
CA LEU A 74 8.48 13.42 -25.44
C LEU A 74 9.52 13.09 -24.38
N VAL A 75 9.65 13.98 -23.40
CA VAL A 75 10.30 13.68 -22.12
C VAL A 75 9.23 13.62 -21.06
N ARG A 76 9.19 12.52 -20.31
CA ARG A 76 8.30 12.35 -19.15
C ARG A 76 9.11 12.41 -17.88
N VAL A 77 8.71 13.26 -16.94
CA VAL A 77 9.20 13.26 -15.56
C VAL A 77 8.04 12.84 -14.67
N SER A 78 8.15 11.70 -13.98
CA SER A 78 7.05 11.20 -13.14
C SER A 78 7.53 10.80 -11.76
N GLY A 79 6.70 11.09 -10.75
CA GLY A 79 6.94 10.74 -9.35
C GLY A 79 5.92 9.72 -8.87
N VAL A 80 6.39 8.64 -8.26
CA VAL A 80 5.57 7.50 -7.85
C VAL A 80 5.75 7.22 -6.37
N ALA A 81 4.65 6.90 -5.69
CA ALA A 81 4.69 6.31 -4.35
C ALA A 81 3.61 5.24 -4.24
N LEU A 82 3.91 4.11 -3.58
CA LEU A 82 2.97 2.98 -3.41
C LEU A 82 2.35 2.51 -4.75
N ALA A 83 3.15 2.45 -5.82
CA ALA A 83 2.73 2.15 -7.19
C ALA A 83 1.68 3.10 -7.81
N LEU A 84 1.47 4.28 -7.22
CA LEU A 84 0.61 5.34 -7.76
C LEU A 84 1.45 6.52 -8.23
N THR A 85 1.18 7.01 -9.44
CA THR A 85 1.79 8.24 -9.96
C THR A 85 1.11 9.46 -9.35
N PHE A 86 1.88 10.30 -8.65
CA PHE A 86 1.37 11.52 -8.02
C PHE A 86 1.55 12.76 -8.89
N TYR A 87 2.60 12.79 -9.70
CA TYR A 87 2.82 13.80 -10.72
C TYR A 87 3.44 13.17 -11.96
N ALA A 88 3.12 13.73 -13.12
CA ALA A 88 3.72 13.38 -14.40
C ALA A 88 3.74 14.62 -15.29
N TYR A 89 4.94 15.06 -15.68
CA TYR A 89 5.16 16.17 -16.58
C TYR A 89 5.62 15.65 -17.94
N ASP A 90 4.79 15.89 -18.95
CA ASP A 90 5.01 15.47 -20.32
C ASP A 90 5.45 16.67 -21.16
N THR A 91 6.74 16.77 -21.46
CA THR A 91 7.30 17.84 -22.29
C THR A 91 7.48 17.36 -23.72
N THR A 92 6.79 17.99 -24.67
CA THR A 92 6.97 17.69 -26.10
C THR A 92 8.20 18.40 -26.62
N LEU A 93 9.29 17.66 -26.77
CA LEU A 93 10.56 18.16 -27.27
C LEU A 93 11.08 17.17 -28.32
N PRO A 94 10.67 17.31 -29.60
CA PRO A 94 11.11 16.40 -30.63
C PRO A 94 12.59 16.62 -30.95
N PHE A 95 13.39 15.56 -30.89
CA PHE A 95 14.77 15.56 -31.37
C PHE A 95 15.19 14.16 -31.81
N GLU A 96 16.25 14.10 -32.60
CA GLU A 96 16.83 12.86 -33.10
C GLU A 96 18.20 12.65 -32.46
N VAL A 97 18.47 11.43 -32.01
CA VAL A 97 19.78 11.02 -31.52
C VAL A 97 20.46 10.20 -32.63
N PRO A 98 21.51 10.72 -33.28
CA PRO A 98 22.18 10.03 -34.38
C PRO A 98 22.69 8.64 -33.97
N ALA A 99 22.78 7.72 -34.93
CA ALA A 99 23.42 6.42 -34.73
C ALA A 99 24.84 6.58 -34.19
N ARG A 100 25.22 5.80 -33.17
CA ARG A 100 26.52 5.89 -32.48
C ARG A 100 26.87 7.30 -31.99
N GLY A 101 25.86 8.16 -31.80
CA GLY A 101 26.02 9.56 -31.47
C GLY A 101 25.37 9.92 -30.14
N GLN A 102 25.44 11.20 -29.80
CA GLN A 102 24.77 11.76 -28.63
C GLN A 102 24.07 13.07 -28.94
N THR A 103 23.06 13.41 -28.15
CA THR A 103 22.37 14.69 -28.23
C THR A 103 22.06 15.19 -26.83
N VAL A 104 22.29 16.50 -26.63
CA VAL A 104 21.98 17.19 -25.38
C VAL A 104 20.79 18.11 -25.60
N ARG A 105 19.86 18.11 -24.65
CA ARG A 105 18.70 19.00 -24.62
C ARG A 105 18.51 19.55 -23.21
N THR A 106 18.35 20.85 -23.14
CA THR A 106 18.12 21.58 -21.89
C THR A 106 16.84 22.37 -22.01
N PHE A 107 15.98 22.29 -21.00
CA PHE A 107 14.74 23.03 -20.95
C PHE A 107 14.28 23.27 -19.51
N PRO A 108 13.54 24.36 -19.25
CA PRO A 108 12.93 24.57 -17.95
C PRO A 108 11.74 23.62 -17.76
N LEU A 109 11.69 22.95 -16.63
CA LEU A 109 10.57 22.17 -16.14
C LEU A 109 9.76 23.04 -15.16
N ASP A 110 8.51 23.33 -15.51
CA ASP A 110 7.59 24.01 -14.60
C ASP A 110 7.01 23.00 -13.60
N VAL A 111 7.42 23.13 -12.34
CA VAL A 111 7.03 22.24 -11.24
C VAL A 111 6.04 22.89 -10.26
N ARG A 112 5.41 24.02 -10.65
CA ARG A 112 4.47 24.75 -9.78
C ARG A 112 3.31 23.90 -9.26
N ASP A 113 2.83 22.98 -10.08
CA ASP A 113 1.70 22.11 -9.71
C ASP A 113 2.06 21.12 -8.58
N LEU A 114 3.35 20.90 -8.30
CA LEU A 114 3.79 20.03 -7.19
C LEU A 114 3.27 20.51 -5.84
N ASP A 115 3.03 21.81 -5.67
CA ASP A 115 2.47 22.36 -4.43
C ASP A 115 1.15 21.67 -4.04
N GLY A 116 0.29 21.41 -5.02
CA GLY A 116 -0.99 20.73 -4.83
C GLY A 116 -0.93 19.20 -4.98
N GLN A 117 0.15 18.65 -5.52
CA GLN A 117 0.20 17.23 -5.92
C GLN A 117 0.97 16.34 -4.95
N ALA A 118 2.16 16.74 -4.52
CA ALA A 118 3.05 15.86 -3.77
C ALA A 118 3.89 16.60 -2.71
N ILE A 119 4.38 15.87 -1.72
CA ILE A 119 5.28 16.36 -0.68
C ILE A 119 6.18 15.23 -0.17
N GLY A 120 7.43 15.54 0.17
CA GLY A 120 8.38 14.59 0.75
C GLY A 120 9.24 13.89 -0.31
N LEU A 121 9.79 12.73 0.06
CA LEU A 121 10.65 11.96 -0.83
C LEU A 121 9.83 11.06 -1.76
N LEU A 122 9.97 11.25 -3.08
CA LEU A 122 9.31 10.42 -4.09
C LEU A 122 10.32 9.85 -5.10
N PRO A 123 10.35 8.53 -5.31
CA PRO A 123 10.97 7.92 -6.47
C PRO A 123 10.49 8.60 -7.74
N THR A 124 11.44 9.08 -8.53
CA THR A 124 11.21 9.86 -9.74
C THR A 124 11.91 9.21 -10.92
N SER A 125 11.23 9.08 -12.05
CA SER A 125 11.82 8.68 -13.32
C SER A 125 11.78 9.82 -14.33
N VAL A 126 12.84 9.90 -15.14
CA VAL A 126 12.93 10.74 -16.33
C VAL A 126 13.08 9.81 -17.52
N GLU A 127 12.06 9.76 -18.38
CA GLU A 127 11.96 8.83 -19.50
C GLU A 127 11.91 9.60 -20.82
N LEU A 128 12.65 9.12 -21.81
CA LEU A 128 12.57 9.55 -23.19
C LEU A 128 11.60 8.65 -23.93
N LEU A 129 10.56 9.21 -24.53
CA LEU A 129 9.51 8.45 -25.20
C LEU A 129 9.51 8.70 -26.72
N SER A 130 9.19 7.65 -27.47
CA SER A 130 8.95 7.68 -28.91
C SER A 130 7.61 8.33 -29.26
N GLU A 131 7.30 8.41 -30.57
CA GLU A 131 5.99 8.84 -31.07
C GLU A 131 4.85 7.97 -30.54
N ASP A 132 5.07 6.66 -30.42
CA ASP A 132 4.11 5.69 -29.87
C ASP A 132 4.09 5.64 -28.33
N ARG A 133 4.75 6.61 -27.67
CA ARG A 133 4.93 6.68 -26.20
C ARG A 133 5.66 5.46 -25.62
N THR A 134 6.46 4.76 -26.42
CA THR A 134 7.33 3.68 -25.95
C THR A 134 8.58 4.28 -25.31
N ALA A 135 9.00 3.74 -24.15
CA ALA A 135 10.23 4.17 -23.49
C ALA A 135 11.46 3.77 -24.32
N LEU A 136 12.26 4.77 -24.69
CA LEU A 136 13.51 4.62 -25.44
C LEU A 136 14.73 4.53 -24.52
N GLY A 137 14.59 5.03 -23.29
CA GLY A 137 15.62 5.06 -22.25
C GLY A 137 15.21 6.02 -21.14
N GLY A 138 15.89 5.96 -20.01
CA GLY A 138 15.58 6.84 -18.89
C GLY A 138 16.56 6.72 -17.73
N ALA A 139 16.37 7.59 -16.76
CA ALA A 139 17.13 7.62 -15.51
C ALA A 139 16.16 7.75 -14.33
N SER A 140 16.52 7.14 -13.19
CA SER A 140 15.74 7.22 -11.96
C SER A 140 16.54 7.89 -10.85
N THR A 141 15.82 8.56 -9.97
CA THR A 141 16.36 9.28 -8.81
C THR A 141 15.30 9.38 -7.73
N VAL A 142 15.63 9.99 -6.60
CA VAL A 142 14.65 10.36 -5.56
C VAL A 142 14.49 11.88 -5.59
N ALA A 143 13.26 12.38 -5.73
CA ALA A 143 12.98 13.79 -5.60
C ALA A 143 12.58 14.12 -4.15
N ASP A 144 13.18 15.16 -3.57
CA ASP A 144 12.68 15.85 -2.38
C ASP A 144 11.73 16.96 -2.82
N VAL A 145 10.43 16.65 -2.80
CA VAL A 145 9.37 17.55 -3.23
C VAL A 145 8.94 18.44 -2.08
N ARG A 146 9.05 19.76 -2.27
CA ARG A 146 8.68 20.78 -1.27
C ARG A 146 7.27 21.34 -1.45
N GLY A 147 6.30 20.48 -1.77
CA GLY A 147 4.91 20.89 -1.90
C GLY A 147 4.18 21.05 -0.55
N SER A 148 2.87 21.26 -0.62
CA SER A 148 2.02 21.51 0.54
C SER A 148 1.68 20.23 1.32
N TYR A 149 1.49 20.37 2.64
CA TYR A 149 0.91 19.29 3.48
C TYR A 149 -0.52 18.93 3.08
N TRP A 150 -1.22 19.84 2.39
CA TRP A 150 -2.56 19.63 1.84
C TRP A 150 -2.56 19.14 0.40
N SER A 151 -1.41 18.75 -0.13
CA SER A 151 -1.30 18.12 -1.44
C SER A 151 -2.12 16.81 -1.51
N VAL A 152 -2.41 16.35 -2.73
CA VAL A 152 -3.10 15.08 -2.97
C VAL A 152 -2.42 13.93 -2.22
N TYR A 153 -1.09 13.87 -2.25
CA TYR A 153 -0.33 12.88 -1.48
C TYR A 153 -0.50 13.02 0.04
N GLY A 154 -0.45 14.26 0.57
CA GLY A 154 -0.66 14.52 1.99
C GLY A 154 -2.05 14.13 2.48
N VAL A 155 -3.09 14.50 1.73
CA VAL A 155 -4.48 14.12 2.03
C VAL A 155 -4.69 12.61 1.91
N PHE A 156 -4.06 11.96 0.93
CA PHE A 156 -4.06 10.52 0.82
C PHE A 156 -3.44 9.86 2.06
N GLY A 157 -2.31 10.36 2.55
CA GLY A 157 -1.70 9.92 3.80
C GLY A 157 -2.64 10.09 5.00
N LEU A 158 -3.32 11.23 5.10
CA LEU A 158 -4.31 11.47 6.17
C LEU A 158 -5.49 10.48 6.10
N ALA A 159 -6.00 10.19 4.90
CA ALA A 159 -7.06 9.21 4.71
C ALA A 159 -6.61 7.80 5.15
N LEU A 160 -5.36 7.43 4.84
CA LEU A 160 -4.77 6.17 5.32
C LEU A 160 -4.68 6.11 6.85
N VAL A 161 -4.31 7.22 7.50
CA VAL A 161 -4.28 7.32 8.97
C VAL A 161 -5.68 7.08 9.55
N VAL A 162 -6.71 7.74 9.01
CA VAL A 162 -8.09 7.59 9.47
C VAL A 162 -8.59 6.15 9.28
N LEU A 163 -8.37 5.57 8.10
CA LEU A 163 -8.77 4.19 7.82
C LEU A 163 -8.05 3.19 8.75
N THR A 164 -6.77 3.41 8.98
CA THR A 164 -5.96 2.60 9.91
C THR A 164 -6.48 2.73 11.34
N ALA A 165 -6.83 3.93 11.79
CA ALA A 165 -7.44 4.14 13.10
C ALA A 165 -8.79 3.41 13.24
N VAL A 166 -9.64 3.45 12.20
CA VAL A 166 -10.93 2.73 12.17
C VAL A 166 -10.73 1.22 12.24
N THR A 167 -9.78 0.66 11.48
CA THR A 167 -9.48 -0.78 11.52
C THR A 167 -8.95 -1.22 12.89
N TRP A 168 -8.06 -0.43 13.51
CA TRP A 168 -7.63 -0.66 14.89
C TRP A 168 -8.78 -0.58 15.88
N ALA A 169 -9.59 0.48 15.83
CA ALA A 169 -10.75 0.64 16.71
C ALA A 169 -11.72 -0.53 16.57
N GLY A 170 -12.01 -0.98 15.35
CA GLY A 170 -12.87 -2.14 15.10
C GLY A 170 -12.30 -3.46 15.66
N ALA A 171 -10.99 -3.65 15.61
CA ALA A 171 -10.32 -4.82 16.19
C ALA A 171 -10.34 -4.77 17.73
N LEU A 172 -10.00 -3.61 18.31
CA LEU A 172 -9.96 -3.39 19.75
C LEU A 172 -11.37 -3.41 20.39
N LEU A 173 -12.37 -2.83 19.74
CA LEU A 173 -13.76 -2.91 20.21
C LEU A 173 -14.30 -4.34 20.18
N ALA A 174 -13.89 -5.15 19.19
CA ALA A 174 -14.27 -6.55 19.15
C ALA A 174 -13.60 -7.37 20.26
N LEU A 175 -12.35 -7.03 20.60
CA LEU A 175 -11.65 -7.58 21.76
C LEU A 175 -12.37 -7.19 23.06
N ALA A 176 -12.67 -5.90 23.25
CA ALA A 176 -13.35 -5.38 24.44
C ALA A 176 -14.76 -5.94 24.62
N ARG A 177 -15.50 -6.18 23.53
CA ARG A 177 -16.84 -6.79 23.55
C ARG A 177 -16.82 -8.32 23.63
N HIS A 178 -15.65 -8.94 23.80
CA HIS A 178 -15.46 -10.40 23.82
C HIS A 178 -16.04 -11.11 22.58
N ARG A 179 -16.13 -10.43 21.43
CA ARG A 179 -16.70 -10.96 20.17
C ARG A 179 -15.66 -11.60 19.26
N LEU A 180 -14.50 -11.97 19.81
CA LEU A 180 -13.44 -12.61 19.03
C LEU A 180 -13.74 -14.10 18.85
N SER A 181 -13.41 -14.63 17.67
CA SER A 181 -13.61 -16.05 17.37
C SER A 181 -12.77 -16.92 18.30
N ARG A 182 -13.33 -18.08 18.70
CA ARG A 182 -12.59 -19.09 19.47
C ARG A 182 -11.33 -19.61 18.76
N ASN A 183 -11.32 -19.59 17.42
CA ASN A 183 -10.15 -19.94 16.62
C ASN A 183 -9.13 -18.78 16.63
N ARG A 184 -7.92 -19.04 17.14
CA ARG A 184 -6.82 -18.07 17.21
C ARG A 184 -6.41 -17.52 15.84
N PHE A 185 -6.47 -18.33 14.79
CA PHE A 185 -6.10 -17.91 13.44
C PHE A 185 -7.11 -16.92 12.85
N ARG A 186 -8.41 -17.18 13.02
CA ARG A 186 -9.47 -16.24 12.60
C ARG A 186 -9.41 -14.91 13.37
N ARG A 187 -8.94 -14.95 14.60
CA ARG A 187 -8.70 -13.77 15.42
C ARG A 187 -7.50 -12.97 14.93
N ALA A 188 -6.38 -13.63 14.64
CA ALA A 188 -5.22 -13.02 14.02
C ALA A 188 -5.59 -12.30 12.71
N LEU A 189 -6.30 -12.98 11.81
CA LEU A 189 -6.77 -12.41 10.53
C LEU A 189 -7.61 -11.13 10.69
N ARG A 190 -8.28 -10.93 11.82
CA ARG A 190 -9.06 -9.70 12.08
C ARG A 190 -8.17 -8.47 12.32
N PHE A 191 -6.95 -8.66 12.80
CA PHE A 191 -5.97 -7.58 13.03
C PHE A 191 -5.12 -7.29 11.79
N LEU A 192 -5.14 -8.17 10.78
CA LEU A 192 -4.34 -8.03 9.56
C LEU A 192 -4.57 -6.68 8.84
N PRO A 193 -5.81 -6.21 8.60
CA PRO A 193 -6.03 -4.93 7.94
C PRO A 193 -5.42 -3.74 8.71
N ALA A 194 -5.47 -3.78 10.04
CA ALA A 194 -4.87 -2.76 10.90
C ALA A 194 -3.34 -2.76 10.82
N GLY A 195 -2.72 -3.94 10.75
CA GLY A 195 -1.28 -4.08 10.54
C GLY A 195 -0.81 -3.57 9.19
N VAL A 196 -1.49 -3.95 8.10
CA VAL A 196 -1.21 -3.44 6.74
C VAL A 196 -1.36 -1.92 6.69
N GLY A 197 -2.47 -1.40 7.22
CA GLY A 197 -2.70 0.05 7.30
C GLY A 197 -1.59 0.78 8.07
N THR A 198 -1.15 0.21 9.21
CA THR A 198 -0.05 0.78 10.01
C THR A 198 1.26 0.84 9.22
N GLY A 199 1.58 -0.21 8.47
CA GLY A 199 2.76 -0.23 7.62
C GLY A 199 2.71 0.82 6.50
N LEU A 200 1.57 0.94 5.81
CA LEU A 200 1.38 1.95 4.76
C LEU A 200 1.48 3.37 5.32
N VAL A 201 0.84 3.63 6.47
CA VAL A 201 0.94 4.91 7.17
C VAL A 201 2.39 5.22 7.55
N ALA A 202 3.14 4.23 8.03
CA ALA A 202 4.55 4.42 8.37
C ALA A 202 5.38 4.81 7.14
N VAL A 203 5.22 4.12 6.00
CA VAL A 203 5.93 4.43 4.75
C VAL A 203 5.64 5.85 4.27
N VAL A 204 4.36 6.23 4.22
CA VAL A 204 3.97 7.60 3.82
C VAL A 204 4.52 8.63 4.80
N THR A 205 4.45 8.37 6.10
CA THR A 205 4.98 9.28 7.12
C THR A 205 6.48 9.46 6.98
N LEU A 206 7.24 8.38 6.78
CA LEU A 206 8.69 8.43 6.58
C LEU A 206 9.07 9.20 5.29
N SER A 207 8.28 9.05 4.23
CA SER A 207 8.45 9.82 2.98
C SER A 207 8.21 11.31 3.19
N VAL A 208 7.09 11.69 3.81
CA VAL A 208 6.72 13.09 4.08
C VAL A 208 7.70 13.76 5.05
N LEU A 209 8.19 13.03 6.05
CA LEU A 209 9.23 13.48 6.98
C LEU A 209 10.64 13.49 6.37
N ARG A 210 10.78 13.09 5.11
CA ARG A 210 12.04 13.06 4.35
C ARG A 210 13.11 12.17 4.96
N LEU A 211 12.68 11.07 5.57
CA LEU A 211 13.57 10.09 6.18
C LEU A 211 13.91 8.96 5.20
N VAL A 212 12.91 8.44 4.50
CA VAL A 212 13.05 7.26 3.63
C VAL A 212 12.10 7.38 2.43
N PRO A 213 12.58 7.19 1.19
CA PRO A 213 11.70 7.17 0.03
C PRO A 213 10.81 5.91 0.01
N PRO A 214 9.57 5.99 -0.48
CA PRO A 214 8.63 4.87 -0.59
C PRO A 214 8.99 3.98 -1.79
N GLU A 215 10.17 3.37 -1.75
CA GLU A 215 10.62 2.38 -2.75
C GLU A 215 10.13 0.98 -2.38
N PRO A 216 9.82 0.11 -3.37
CA PRO A 216 9.35 -1.25 -3.09
C PRO A 216 10.27 -2.07 -2.18
N ALA A 217 11.58 -1.85 -2.28
CA ALA A 217 12.59 -2.53 -1.46
C ALA A 217 12.48 -2.19 0.04
N VAL A 218 11.91 -1.03 0.38
CA VAL A 218 11.74 -0.58 1.77
C VAL A 218 10.29 -0.66 2.22
N GLU A 219 9.36 -0.30 1.34
CA GLU A 219 7.92 -0.37 1.57
C GLU A 219 7.46 -1.78 1.93
N ILE A 220 7.82 -2.78 1.12
CA ILE A 220 7.33 -4.16 1.26
C ILE A 220 7.74 -4.74 2.63
N PRO A 221 9.01 -4.67 3.06
CA PRO A 221 9.40 -5.14 4.39
C PRO A 221 8.69 -4.43 5.53
N ILE A 222 8.50 -3.10 5.46
CA ILE A 222 7.81 -2.34 6.52
C ILE A 222 6.35 -2.77 6.63
N VAL A 223 5.65 -2.86 5.50
CA VAL A 223 4.23 -3.26 5.46
C VAL A 223 4.05 -4.69 5.94
N LEU A 224 4.89 -5.62 5.45
CA LEU A 224 4.86 -7.01 5.89
C LEU A 224 5.20 -7.16 7.38
N GLY A 225 6.21 -6.43 7.87
CA GLY A 225 6.60 -6.43 9.27
C GLY A 225 5.45 -5.98 10.18
N ALA A 226 4.81 -4.86 9.85
CA ALA A 226 3.66 -4.36 10.60
C ALA A 226 2.46 -5.33 10.55
N ALA A 227 2.20 -5.94 9.39
CA ALA A 227 1.17 -6.96 9.23
C ALA A 227 1.43 -8.20 10.10
N VAL A 228 2.66 -8.70 10.14
CA VAL A 228 3.07 -9.84 10.98
C VAL A 228 2.92 -9.50 12.47
N ILE A 229 3.35 -8.31 12.89
CA ILE A 229 3.18 -7.86 14.29
C ILE A 229 1.70 -7.83 14.66
N ALA A 230 0.84 -7.26 13.83
CA ALA A 230 -0.60 -7.21 14.11
C ALA A 230 -1.25 -8.61 14.14
N LEU A 231 -0.83 -9.51 13.24
CA LEU A 231 -1.25 -10.92 13.28
C LEU A 231 -0.85 -11.58 14.61
N LEU A 232 0.39 -11.38 15.07
CA LEU A 232 0.88 -11.91 16.35
C LEU A 232 0.08 -11.34 17.52
N LEU A 233 -0.21 -10.04 17.53
CA LEU A 233 -1.07 -9.41 18.54
C LEU A 233 -2.45 -10.07 18.56
N GLY A 234 -3.09 -10.21 17.40
CA GLY A 234 -4.39 -10.89 17.30
C GLY A 234 -4.34 -12.36 17.70
N PHE A 235 -3.25 -13.07 17.39
CA PHE A 235 -3.04 -14.46 17.79
C PHE A 235 -2.91 -14.60 19.31
N LEU A 236 -2.21 -13.68 19.96
CA LEU A 236 -1.93 -13.68 21.40
C LEU A 236 -3.05 -13.11 22.28
N THR A 237 -4.06 -12.45 21.70
CA THR A 237 -5.17 -11.89 22.50
C THR A 237 -5.85 -12.94 23.42
N PRO A 238 -6.30 -12.55 24.62
CA PRO A 238 -6.93 -13.47 25.58
C PRO A 238 -8.16 -14.21 25.03
N HIS A 239 -8.45 -15.38 25.59
CA HIS A 239 -9.66 -16.13 25.25
C HIS A 239 -10.87 -15.48 25.93
N PRO A 240 -12.02 -15.34 25.25
CA PRO A 240 -13.27 -15.05 25.94
C PRO A 240 -13.58 -16.22 26.88
N THR A 241 -13.58 -15.97 28.19
CA THR A 241 -14.04 -16.95 29.18
C THR A 241 -15.49 -17.31 28.89
N PRO A 242 -15.87 -18.60 28.91
CA PRO A 242 -17.28 -18.98 28.88
C PRO A 242 -17.99 -18.19 29.98
N ALA A 243 -19.19 -17.66 29.70
CA ALA A 243 -20.08 -17.23 30.77
C ALA A 243 -20.18 -18.42 31.72
N GLY A 244 -19.87 -18.20 33.00
CA GLY A 244 -19.94 -19.25 34.02
C GLY A 244 -21.31 -19.93 33.95
N PRO A 245 -21.40 -21.21 34.32
CA PRO A 245 -22.68 -21.90 34.33
C PRO A 245 -23.72 -21.01 35.02
N PRO A 246 -24.94 -20.89 34.46
CA PRO A 246 -25.98 -20.07 35.07
C PRO A 246 -26.04 -20.44 36.56
N ALA A 247 -26.05 -19.43 37.44
CA ALA A 247 -26.21 -19.66 38.87
C ALA A 247 -27.35 -20.67 39.03
N PRO A 248 -27.17 -21.74 39.82
CA PRO A 248 -28.22 -22.74 40.00
C PRO A 248 -29.50 -21.97 40.29
N ALA A 249 -30.51 -22.18 39.44
CA ALA A 249 -31.82 -21.62 39.69
C ALA A 249 -32.14 -21.99 41.14
N ASP A 250 -32.43 -20.98 41.96
CA ASP A 250 -32.84 -21.16 43.33
C ASP A 250 -34.04 -22.11 43.28
N GLN A 251 -33.79 -23.40 43.50
CA GLN A 251 -34.82 -24.40 43.69
C GLN A 251 -35.31 -24.11 45.10
N GLY A 252 -36.04 -23.00 45.21
CA GLY A 252 -36.87 -22.70 46.35
C GLY A 252 -37.73 -23.92 46.59
N ASP A 253 -37.43 -24.59 47.68
CA ASP A 253 -38.42 -25.11 48.61
C ASP A 253 -39.63 -25.74 47.93
N ARG A 254 -39.40 -26.84 47.20
CA ARG A 254 -40.46 -27.82 46.97
C ARG A 254 -40.40 -28.82 48.12
N THR A 255 -40.90 -28.37 49.26
CA THR A 255 -41.42 -29.25 50.30
C THR A 255 -42.44 -30.15 49.62
N VAL A 256 -42.06 -31.41 49.40
CA VAL A 256 -42.98 -32.44 48.93
C VAL A 256 -44.00 -32.61 50.05
N ASP A 257 -45.22 -32.11 49.81
CA ASP A 257 -46.33 -32.31 50.72
C ASP A 257 -46.72 -33.80 50.64
N VAL A 258 -46.11 -34.61 51.51
CA VAL A 258 -46.42 -36.04 51.63
C VAL A 258 -47.74 -36.14 52.37
N SER A 259 -48.85 -36.05 51.64
CA SER A 259 -50.18 -36.36 52.16
C SER A 259 -50.25 -37.86 52.46
N THR A 260 -50.05 -38.22 53.73
CA THR A 260 -50.19 -39.60 54.20
C THR A 260 -51.68 -39.91 54.32
N GLN A 261 -52.27 -40.53 53.28
CA GLN A 261 -53.67 -40.95 53.30
C GLN A 261 -53.77 -42.24 54.13
N TYR A 262 -54.24 -42.12 55.38
CA TYR A 262 -54.51 -43.25 56.27
C TYR A 262 -55.76 -44.00 55.77
N ILE A 263 -55.57 -45.16 55.14
CA ILE A 263 -56.67 -46.08 54.81
C ILE A 263 -57.01 -46.87 56.08
N GLY A 264 -58.00 -46.40 56.82
CA GLY A 264 -58.57 -47.12 57.95
C GLY A 264 -59.32 -48.37 57.46
N VAL A 265 -58.84 -49.54 57.85
CA VAL A 265 -59.55 -50.81 57.67
C VAL A 265 -60.70 -50.84 58.66
N GLN A 266 -61.93 -50.64 58.16
CA GLN A 266 -63.13 -50.76 58.95
C GLN A 266 -63.58 -52.22 58.95
N GLY A 267 -63.28 -52.92 60.05
CA GLY A 267 -63.82 -54.25 60.33
C GLY A 267 -65.33 -54.18 60.55
N SER A 268 -66.06 -55.00 59.81
CA SER A 268 -67.50 -55.24 59.98
C SER A 268 -67.69 -56.66 60.50
N THR A 269 -67.96 -56.78 61.79
CA THR A 269 -68.58 -57.93 62.44
C THR A 269 -70.04 -58.05 62.03
N GLY A 270 -70.43 -59.25 61.61
CA GLY A 270 -71.80 -59.70 61.40
C GLY A 270 -71.80 -61.19 61.15
#